data_AF-A0A1I4ZQN0-F1
#
_entry.id   AF-A0A1I4ZQN0-F1
#
_cell.length_a   1.000
_cell.length_b   1.000
_cell.length_c   1.000
_cell.angle_alpha   90.00
_cell.angle_beta   90.00
_cell.angle_gamma   90.00
#
_symmetry.space_group_name_H-M   'P 1'
#
loop_
_entity.id
_entity.type
_entity.pdbx_description
1 polymer ?
#
loop_
_entity_poly.entity_id
_entity_poly.type
_entity_poly.pdbx_seq_one_letter_code
_entity_poly.pdbx_strand_id
1 'polypeptide(L)'
;MKKYWIIPLVLLILFTLVGCSAKKASIETDPQTSLSSEQQKAVENSIAYIKNSELASKDRIDKSLIKIDTAEENTWQSVYTDSGKAEESAVDTTDWIITLGDRSGFDFAVIVCDSTTSEVIGYMPME
;
A
#
# COMPACT_ATOMS: atom_id res chain seq x y z
N MET A 1 -12.50 54.84 54.26
CA MET A 1 -11.54 55.18 53.18
C MET A 1 -10.44 54.12 53.14
N LYS A 2 -10.43 53.29 52.10
CA LYS A 2 -9.28 52.91 51.26
C LYS A 2 -9.72 51.73 50.38
N LYS A 3 -9.91 52.06 49.11
CA LYS A 3 -10.21 51.17 47.99
C LYS A 3 -9.00 50.24 47.80
N TYR A 4 -9.23 48.93 47.70
CA TYR A 4 -8.28 48.03 47.06
C TYR A 4 -8.77 47.72 45.65
N TRP A 5 -7.83 47.93 44.73
CA TRP A 5 -7.98 48.09 43.30
C TRP A 5 -7.45 46.81 42.64
N ILE A 6 -8.32 46.17 41.85
CA ILE A 6 -8.11 45.36 40.63
C ILE A 6 -6.74 44.70 40.43
N ILE A 7 -6.72 43.39 40.14
CA ILE A 7 -6.12 42.79 38.92
C ILE A 7 -6.99 41.56 38.54
N PRO A 8 -7.55 41.46 37.33
CA PRO A 8 -8.23 40.26 36.85
C PRO A 8 -7.22 39.32 36.18
N LEU A 9 -7.34 38.04 36.53
CA LEU A 9 -6.63 36.91 35.93
C LEU A 9 -6.99 36.80 34.44
N VAL A 10 -6.04 37.10 33.56
CA VAL A 10 -6.21 36.99 32.10
C VAL A 10 -6.22 35.51 31.72
N LEU A 11 -7.41 35.00 31.38
CA LEU A 11 -7.63 33.68 30.81
C LEU A 11 -7.39 33.77 29.29
N LEU A 12 -6.17 33.46 28.84
CA LEU A 12 -5.82 33.44 27.43
C LEU A 12 -5.97 32.01 26.87
N ILE A 13 -7.20 31.63 26.51
CA ILE A 13 -7.44 30.44 25.68
C ILE A 13 -7.32 30.89 24.22
N LEU A 14 -6.17 30.62 23.61
CA LEU A 14 -5.96 30.68 22.17
C LEU A 14 -5.88 29.25 21.64
N PHE A 15 -7.03 28.66 21.35
CA PHE A 15 -7.15 27.49 20.47
C PHE A 15 -7.56 28.00 19.09
N THR A 16 -6.58 28.30 18.24
CA THR A 16 -6.79 28.46 16.80
C THR A 16 -6.03 27.35 16.08
N LEU A 17 -6.69 26.22 15.87
CA LEU A 17 -6.32 25.26 14.84
C LEU A 17 -7.59 24.74 14.18
N VAL A 18 -8.17 25.56 13.30
CA VAL A 18 -8.96 25.05 12.17
C VAL A 18 -8.09 25.25 10.94
N GLY A 19 -7.36 24.20 10.60
CA GLY A 19 -6.64 24.05 9.34
C GLY A 19 -6.95 22.67 8.80
N CYS A 20 -8.09 22.53 8.13
CA CYS A 20 -8.34 21.43 7.21
C CYS A 20 -7.25 21.46 6.13
N SER A 21 -6.31 20.53 6.20
CA SER A 21 -5.52 20.15 5.05
C SER A 21 -5.82 18.68 4.80
N ALA A 22 -6.66 18.42 3.80
CA ALA A 22 -6.82 17.12 3.19
C ALA A 22 -5.47 16.73 2.55
N LYS A 23 -4.59 16.17 3.38
CA LYS A 23 -3.33 15.58 2.92
C LYS A 23 -3.71 14.20 2.41
N LYS A 24 -3.67 14.02 1.09
CA LYS A 24 -3.65 12.69 0.46
C LYS A 24 -2.68 11.82 1.25
N ALA A 25 -3.16 10.71 1.79
CA ALA A 25 -2.34 9.74 2.48
C ALA A 25 -1.49 9.01 1.44
N SER A 26 -0.40 9.64 1.01
CA SER A 26 0.78 8.90 0.58
C SER A 26 1.39 8.34 1.86
N ILE A 27 1.03 7.09 2.20
CA ILE A 27 1.72 6.34 3.24
C ILE A 27 3.08 5.95 2.65
N GLU A 28 4.06 6.85 2.77
CA GLU A 28 5.45 6.42 2.87
C GLU A 28 5.53 5.63 4.18
N THR A 29 5.45 4.31 4.06
CA THR A 29 5.31 3.42 5.21
C THR A 29 6.68 3.28 5.89
N ASP A 30 6.72 3.74 7.14
CA ASP A 30 7.73 3.48 8.16
C ASP A 30 8.18 1.99 8.13
N PRO A 31 9.48 1.64 8.21
CA PRO A 31 9.96 0.28 7.95
C PRO A 31 9.51 -0.83 8.93
N GLN A 32 8.59 -0.57 9.86
CA GLN A 32 8.15 -1.57 10.85
C GLN A 32 6.67 -1.49 11.24
N THR A 33 5.76 -1.27 10.29
CA THR A 33 4.42 -1.86 10.46
C THR A 33 4.57 -3.34 10.12
N SER A 34 4.60 -4.21 11.14
CA SER A 34 4.63 -5.66 10.91
C SER A 34 3.41 -6.04 10.05
N LEU A 35 3.65 -6.71 8.93
CA LEU A 35 2.60 -7.24 8.06
C LEU A 35 1.62 -8.09 8.88
N SER A 36 0.33 -8.08 8.51
CA SER A 36 -0.60 -9.08 9.04
C SER A 36 -0.20 -10.49 8.60
N SER A 37 -0.73 -11.52 9.25
CA SER A 37 -0.52 -12.91 8.85
C SER A 37 -0.91 -13.17 7.40
N GLU A 38 -2.02 -12.56 6.96
CA GLU A 38 -2.56 -12.70 5.61
C GLU A 38 -1.69 -11.94 4.59
N GLN A 39 -1.25 -10.72 4.92
CA GLN A 39 -0.31 -9.99 4.08
C GLN A 39 1.03 -10.72 3.95
N GLN A 40 1.53 -11.30 5.03
CA GLN A 40 2.75 -12.11 5.01
C GLN A 40 2.58 -13.33 4.09
N LYS A 41 1.46 -14.05 4.21
CA LYS A 41 1.14 -15.18 3.33
C LYS A 41 1.00 -14.74 1.86
N ALA A 42 0.38 -13.60 1.59
CA ALA A 42 0.25 -13.06 0.24
C ALA A 42 1.61 -12.69 -0.37
N VAL A 43 2.52 -12.13 0.44
CA VAL A 43 3.91 -11.87 0.03
C VAL A 43 4.66 -13.18 -0.28
N GLU A 44 4.53 -14.20 0.56
CA GLU A 44 5.14 -15.52 0.33
C GLU A 44 4.62 -16.16 -0.96
N ASN A 45 3.32 -16.10 -1.19
CA ASN A 45 2.69 -16.57 -2.43
C ASN A 45 3.17 -15.77 -3.65
N SER A 46 3.33 -14.45 -3.52
CA SER A 46 3.86 -13.59 -4.59
C SER A 46 5.31 -13.94 -4.93
N ILE A 47 6.14 -14.20 -3.92
CA ILE A 47 7.53 -14.65 -4.09
C ILE A 47 7.57 -16.01 -4.80
N ALA A 48 6.70 -16.94 -4.41
CA ALA A 48 6.61 -18.25 -5.05
C ALA A 48 6.18 -18.14 -6.52
N TYR A 49 5.18 -17.30 -6.81
CA TYR A 49 4.73 -17.01 -8.17
C TYR A 49 5.86 -16.47 -9.05
N ILE A 50 6.61 -15.46 -8.58
CA ILE A 50 7.72 -14.88 -9.33
C ILE A 50 8.81 -15.92 -9.65
N LYS A 51 9.19 -16.74 -8.67
CA LYS A 51 10.22 -17.79 -8.85
C LYS A 51 9.85 -18.78 -9.97
N ASN A 52 8.57 -19.14 -10.03
CA ASN A 52 8.04 -20.11 -11.00
C ASN A 52 7.61 -19.47 -12.34
N SER A 53 7.66 -18.14 -12.47
CA SER A 53 7.27 -17.44 -13.69
C SER A 53 8.38 -17.41 -14.75
N GLU A 54 8.01 -17.03 -15.97
CA GLU A 54 8.93 -16.80 -17.11
C GLU A 54 9.56 -15.40 -17.12
N LEU A 55 9.41 -14.62 -16.03
CA LEU A 55 9.99 -13.28 -15.94
C LEU A 55 11.52 -13.33 -16.00
N ALA A 56 12.10 -12.66 -17.01
CA ALA A 56 13.55 -12.63 -17.22
C ALA A 56 14.34 -11.95 -16.06
N SER A 57 13.70 -11.08 -15.28
CA SER A 57 14.30 -10.38 -14.15
C SER A 57 14.14 -11.09 -12.81
N LYS A 58 13.45 -12.24 -12.73
CA LYS A 58 13.02 -12.87 -11.46
C LYS A 58 14.14 -13.13 -10.45
N ASP A 59 15.36 -13.38 -10.93
CA ASP A 59 16.53 -13.64 -10.09
C ASP A 59 17.21 -12.35 -9.59
N ARG A 60 16.97 -11.22 -10.25
CA ARG A 60 17.51 -9.90 -9.87
C ARG A 60 16.57 -9.12 -8.95
N ILE A 61 15.28 -9.46 -8.91
CA ILE A 61 14.31 -8.83 -8.01
C ILE A 61 14.72 -9.09 -6.55
N ASP A 62 15.01 -8.01 -5.82
CA ASP A 62 15.21 -8.03 -4.37
C ASP A 62 13.86 -8.22 -3.66
N LYS A 63 13.64 -9.42 -3.15
CA LYS A 63 12.39 -9.84 -2.51
C LYS A 63 12.26 -9.37 -1.07
N SER A 64 13.28 -8.72 -0.51
CA SER A 64 13.22 -8.09 0.81
C SER A 64 12.59 -6.69 0.75
N LEU A 65 12.60 -6.06 -0.42
CA LEU A 65 11.92 -4.80 -0.67
C LEU A 65 10.45 -5.07 -1.02
N ILE A 66 9.56 -4.81 -0.07
CA ILE A 66 8.13 -5.09 -0.19
C ILE A 66 7.36 -3.79 -0.03
N LYS A 67 6.47 -3.52 -0.97
CA LYS A 67 5.41 -2.51 -0.82
C LYS A 67 4.06 -3.17 -1.03
N ILE A 68 3.12 -2.92 -0.13
CA ILE A 68 1.74 -3.39 -0.26
C ILE A 68 0.85 -2.17 -0.34
N ASP A 69 0.12 -2.06 -1.44
CA ASP A 69 -0.96 -1.09 -1.64
C ASP A 69 -2.30 -1.85 -1.77
N THR A 70 -3.40 -1.14 -1.64
CA THR A 70 -4.74 -1.68 -1.94
C THR A 70 -5.09 -1.41 -3.41
N ALA A 71 -5.78 -2.35 -4.05
CA ALA A 71 -6.25 -2.19 -5.41
C ALA A 71 -7.31 -1.07 -5.54
N GLU A 72 -7.42 -0.52 -6.75
CA GLU A 72 -8.40 0.48 -7.14
C GLU A 72 -9.49 -0.15 -8.02
N GLU A 73 -10.61 0.55 -8.20
CA GLU A 73 -11.80 0.06 -8.92
C GLU A 73 -11.50 -0.53 -10.32
N ASN A 74 -10.46 -0.02 -10.99
CA ASN A 74 -10.09 -0.44 -12.35
C ASN A 74 -8.77 -1.21 -12.43
N THR A 75 -8.20 -1.65 -11.30
CA THR A 75 -6.92 -2.38 -11.28
C THR A 75 -6.96 -3.62 -12.18
N TRP A 76 -8.10 -4.33 -12.24
CA TRP A 76 -8.31 -5.51 -13.09
C TRP A 76 -7.90 -5.30 -14.55
N GLN A 77 -8.04 -4.09 -15.11
CA GLN A 77 -7.74 -3.79 -16.52
C GLN A 77 -6.27 -3.97 -16.89
N SER A 78 -5.40 -3.86 -15.88
CA SER A 78 -3.95 -3.97 -15.96
C SER A 78 -3.43 -5.30 -15.44
N VAL A 79 -4.30 -6.19 -14.94
CA VAL A 79 -3.90 -7.49 -14.41
C VAL A 79 -3.96 -8.55 -15.50
N TYR A 80 -2.90 -9.33 -15.59
CA TYR A 80 -2.79 -10.51 -16.43
C TYR A 80 -2.72 -11.76 -15.57
N THR A 81 -3.44 -12.77 -16.02
CA THR A 81 -3.50 -14.13 -15.49
C THR A 81 -2.92 -15.09 -16.54
N ASP A 82 -2.79 -16.37 -16.20
CA ASP A 82 -2.40 -17.41 -17.16
C ASP A 82 -3.36 -17.52 -18.36
N SER A 83 -4.61 -17.07 -18.21
CA SER A 83 -5.64 -17.08 -19.26
C SER A 83 -5.70 -15.78 -20.06
N GLY A 84 -4.81 -14.81 -19.81
CA GLY A 84 -4.82 -13.49 -20.41
C GLY A 84 -5.29 -12.41 -19.43
N LYS A 85 -5.90 -11.33 -19.93
CA LYS A 85 -6.37 -10.23 -19.06
C LYS A 85 -7.39 -10.72 -18.04
N ALA A 86 -7.30 -10.21 -16.82
CA ALA A 86 -8.27 -10.49 -15.77
C ALA A 86 -9.66 -9.98 -16.15
N GLU A 87 -10.69 -10.67 -15.67
CA GLU A 87 -12.08 -10.23 -15.78
C GLU A 87 -12.36 -9.09 -14.78
N GLU A 88 -13.38 -8.27 -15.06
CA GLU A 88 -13.74 -7.12 -14.20
C GLU A 88 -14.03 -7.51 -12.75
N SER A 89 -14.61 -8.69 -12.52
CA SER A 89 -14.91 -9.20 -11.18
C SER A 89 -13.74 -9.88 -10.48
N ALA A 90 -12.57 -9.98 -11.11
CA ALA A 90 -11.44 -10.74 -10.56
C ALA A 90 -10.63 -9.95 -9.52
N VAL A 91 -10.73 -8.63 -9.51
CA VAL A 91 -10.02 -7.75 -8.57
C VAL A 91 -10.99 -6.72 -8.01
N ASP A 92 -11.04 -6.57 -6.70
CA ASP A 92 -11.81 -5.52 -6.03
C ASP A 92 -10.91 -4.60 -5.17
N THR A 93 -11.51 -3.54 -4.61
CA THR A 93 -10.77 -2.52 -3.84
C THR A 93 -10.32 -2.99 -2.45
N THR A 94 -10.45 -4.25 -2.11
CA THR A 94 -9.90 -4.85 -0.89
C THR A 94 -8.61 -5.62 -1.17
N ASP A 95 -8.41 -6.04 -2.42
CA ASP A 95 -7.26 -6.80 -2.86
C ASP A 95 -5.95 -6.04 -2.73
N TRP A 96 -4.86 -6.79 -2.66
CA TRP A 96 -3.53 -6.24 -2.45
C TRP A 96 -2.74 -6.19 -3.73
N ILE A 97 -2.13 -5.02 -3.98
CA ILE A 97 -1.08 -4.84 -4.97
C ILE A 97 0.25 -4.94 -4.23
N ILE A 98 0.95 -6.05 -4.44
CA ILE A 98 2.24 -6.35 -3.83
C ILE A 98 3.35 -6.05 -4.84
N THR A 99 4.12 -5.00 -4.58
CA THR A 99 5.36 -4.73 -5.31
C THR A 99 6.54 -5.36 -4.59
N LEU A 100 7.32 -6.16 -5.30
CA LEU A 100 8.58 -6.75 -4.85
C LEU A 100 9.74 -6.17 -5.66
N GLY A 101 10.77 -5.66 -5.00
CA GLY A 101 11.95 -5.04 -5.65
C GLY A 101 11.89 -3.51 -5.72
N ASP A 102 12.99 -2.91 -6.21
CA ASP A 102 13.13 -1.46 -6.37
C ASP A 102 12.52 -1.00 -7.71
N ARG A 103 11.61 -0.02 -7.63
CA ARG A 103 10.93 0.59 -8.78
C ARG A 103 11.78 1.63 -9.52
N SER A 104 13.00 1.93 -9.06
CA SER A 104 13.92 2.83 -9.75
C SER A 104 14.46 2.24 -11.07
N GLY A 105 14.38 0.91 -11.24
CA GLY A 105 14.81 0.18 -12.44
C GLY A 105 13.78 -0.84 -12.93
N PHE A 106 14.25 -1.90 -13.59
CA PHE A 106 13.41 -2.99 -14.14
C PHE A 106 13.44 -4.28 -13.30
N ASP A 107 14.05 -4.22 -12.11
CA ASP A 107 14.24 -5.37 -11.23
C ASP A 107 13.18 -5.37 -10.11
N PHE A 108 11.90 -5.24 -10.53
CA PHE A 108 10.75 -5.40 -9.66
C PHE A 108 9.62 -6.19 -10.35
N ALA A 109 8.65 -6.63 -9.56
CA ALA A 109 7.40 -7.21 -10.04
C ALA A 109 6.23 -6.66 -9.24
N VAL A 110 5.07 -6.61 -9.88
CA VAL A 110 3.81 -6.18 -9.26
C VAL A 110 2.82 -7.33 -9.37
N ILE A 111 2.47 -7.90 -8.23
CA ILE A 111 1.58 -9.05 -8.10
C ILE A 111 0.29 -8.58 -7.43
N VAL A 112 -0.86 -9.05 -7.92
CA VAL A 112 -2.16 -8.78 -7.32
C VAL A 112 -2.64 -10.02 -6.60
N CYS A 113 -2.99 -9.89 -5.32
CA CYS A 113 -3.43 -10.98 -4.47
C CYS A 113 -4.81 -10.70 -3.88
N ASP A 114 -5.62 -11.75 -3.80
CA ASP A 114 -6.91 -11.73 -3.13
C ASP A 114 -6.68 -11.56 -1.62
N SER A 115 -7.28 -10.53 -1.03
CA SER A 115 -7.04 -10.18 0.38
C SER A 115 -7.63 -11.19 1.37
N THR A 116 -8.63 -11.96 0.96
CA THR A 116 -9.34 -12.94 1.80
C THR A 116 -8.61 -14.28 1.86
N THR A 117 -8.08 -14.73 0.73
CA THR A 117 -7.44 -16.05 0.55
C THR A 117 -5.91 -15.97 0.59
N SER A 118 -5.37 -14.77 0.36
CA SER A 118 -3.95 -14.49 0.12
C SER A 118 -3.41 -15.13 -1.18
N GLU A 119 -4.27 -15.62 -2.06
CA GLU A 119 -3.89 -16.25 -3.32
C GLU A 119 -3.54 -15.21 -4.38
N VAL A 120 -2.65 -15.56 -5.31
CA VAL A 120 -2.29 -14.70 -6.44
C VAL A 120 -3.42 -14.73 -7.45
N ILE A 121 -3.99 -13.56 -7.73
CA ILE A 121 -4.95 -13.36 -8.82
C ILE A 121 -4.20 -13.26 -10.16
N GLY A 122 -3.12 -12.48 -10.18
CA GLY A 122 -2.33 -12.26 -11.37
C GLY A 122 -1.18 -11.27 -11.15
N TYR A 123 -0.65 -10.74 -12.24
CA TYR A 123 0.44 -9.76 -12.22
C TYR A 123 0.13 -8.57 -13.12
N MET A 124 0.74 -7.43 -12.81
CA MET A 124 0.70 -6.26 -13.69
C MET A 124 2.02 -6.22 -14.48
N PRO A 125 2.00 -6.38 -15.82
CA PRO A 125 3.21 -6.31 -16.63
C PRO A 125 3.81 -4.90 -16.55
N MET A 126 5.13 -4.83 -16.65
CA MET A 126 5.83 -3.56 -16.79
C MET A 126 5.64 -3.02 -18.22
N GLU A 127 5.35 -1.72 -18.33
CA GLU A 127 5.35 -0.99 -19.60
C GLU A 127 6.73 -0.40 -19.92
#